data_AF-A0A8B9NAS0-F1
#
_entry.id   AF-A0A8B9NAS0-F1
#
_cell.length_a   1.000
_cell.length_b   1.000
_cell.length_c   1.000
_cell.angle_alpha   90.00
_cell.angle_beta   90.00
_cell.angle_gamma   90.00
#
_symmetry.space_group_name_H-M   'P 1'
#
loop_
_entity.id
_entity.type
_entity.pdbx_description
1 polymer ?
#
loop_
_entity_poly.entity_id
_entity_poly.type
_entity_poly.pdbx_seq_one_letter_code
_entity_poly.pdbx_strand_id
1 'polypeptide(L)'
;YPKCSGACLNRIQNVLSLFCAVLTENKVLFHSASFQRLSDACRALESLMFPLKYSYPYIPILPAQLLEVLSSPTPFIIGVHSVFRNDIHELLDVIIADLDGGTIKIPECIHLSQLPEPLLHQTQMALSLVLHPDLETADYAFPPPRTALSHSKMLDKEVRAIFLRLFAQLFQGYRSCLQLIRIHAEPVIHFHKAAFLGQRGLIENDFLTKVLNGMAFAGFVSERGPPFRACDLFDELVAFEVERIKAEEGNPPKMIKHVRELAEQLFKNENPNPHIAFQKVPRPTEGSHLRVHILPFPRINECRVQELLQEGLARSQSAPAATRGDKKCVVPAGPPVVSIMEKGSTVFNSAQRLEVVRNCISFIFENKFLETEKTLPAALRALKGKAARHCLTQELGLHVKQNRAILDHQQFDYIVRMMNCALQDCSSSEEYSIAAALLPLTTAFYRKLAPGVSQFAYTCVQDHPIWTNQQFWETTFYSNVQNQVRSLYLTAKDDNHAVQLRLKVGEHIKVNIKAVFLFTF
;
A
#
# COMPACT_ATOMS: atom_id res chain seq x y z
N TYR A 1 -19.75 -30.35 -15.95
CA TYR A 1 -18.73 -29.29 -15.99
C TYR A 1 -19.22 -27.91 -15.51
N PRO A 2 -20.34 -27.32 -15.98
CA PRO A 2 -20.72 -25.95 -15.57
C PRO A 2 -21.21 -25.79 -14.11
N LYS A 3 -21.65 -26.87 -13.45
CA LYS A 3 -22.03 -26.83 -12.02
C LYS A 3 -20.83 -26.86 -11.06
N CYS A 4 -19.69 -27.43 -11.47
CA CYS A 4 -18.49 -27.47 -10.64
C CYS A 4 -17.77 -26.13 -10.66
N SER A 5 -17.70 -25.43 -11.81
CA SER A 5 -17.05 -24.11 -11.89
C SER A 5 -17.75 -23.06 -11.03
N GLY A 6 -19.09 -23.02 -11.03
CA GLY A 6 -19.86 -22.06 -10.22
C GLY A 6 -19.69 -22.26 -8.70
N ALA A 7 -19.67 -23.52 -8.24
CA ALA A 7 -19.46 -23.82 -6.82
C ALA A 7 -18.03 -23.49 -6.35
N CYS A 8 -17.03 -23.70 -7.20
CA CYS A 8 -15.65 -23.34 -6.91
C CYS A 8 -15.45 -21.82 -6.87
N LEU A 9 -16.04 -21.09 -7.83
CA LEU A 9 -15.98 -19.64 -7.88
C LEU A 9 -16.61 -19.00 -6.62
N ASN A 10 -17.73 -19.57 -6.16
CA ASN A 10 -18.37 -19.15 -4.91
C ASN A 10 -17.48 -19.36 -3.68
N ARG A 11 -16.72 -20.46 -3.62
CA ARG A 11 -15.78 -20.71 -2.50
C ARG A 11 -14.61 -19.71 -2.50
N ILE A 12 -14.06 -19.41 -3.67
CA ILE A 12 -12.99 -18.41 -3.80
C ILE A 12 -13.50 -17.03 -3.39
N GLN A 13 -14.71 -16.68 -3.83
CA GLN A 13 -15.35 -15.42 -3.45
C GLN A 13 -15.56 -15.32 -1.94
N ASN A 14 -15.94 -16.42 -1.30
CA ASN A 14 -16.10 -16.47 0.15
C ASN A 14 -14.78 -16.19 0.87
N VAL A 15 -13.68 -16.85 0.46
CA VAL A 15 -12.34 -16.63 1.05
C VAL A 15 -11.90 -15.18 0.87
N LEU A 16 -12.09 -14.60 -0.32
CA LEU A 16 -11.75 -13.20 -0.58
C LEU A 16 -12.61 -12.23 0.23
N SER A 17 -13.87 -12.55 0.46
CA SER A 17 -14.76 -11.74 1.30
C SER A 17 -14.31 -11.74 2.76
N LEU A 18 -13.93 -12.91 3.31
CA LEU A 18 -13.37 -13.00 4.67
C LEU A 18 -12.04 -12.28 4.79
N PHE A 19 -11.18 -12.43 3.78
CA PHE A 19 -9.92 -11.69 3.71
C PHE A 19 -10.16 -10.18 3.71
N CYS A 20 -11.09 -9.69 2.89
CA CYS A 20 -11.44 -8.26 2.89
C CYS A 20 -12.03 -7.81 4.23
N ALA A 21 -12.89 -8.63 4.85
CA ALA A 21 -13.52 -8.33 6.12
C ALA A 21 -12.50 -8.16 7.24
N VAL A 22 -11.53 -9.07 7.34
CA VAL A 22 -10.47 -8.99 8.34
C VAL A 22 -9.52 -7.83 8.09
N LEU A 23 -9.15 -7.57 6.83
CA LEU A 23 -8.28 -6.43 6.49
C LEU A 23 -8.93 -5.06 6.71
N THR A 24 -10.26 -5.00 6.63
CA THR A 24 -11.05 -3.80 6.97
C THR A 24 -11.55 -3.82 8.41
N GLU A 25 -10.99 -4.71 9.24
CA GLU A 25 -11.19 -4.78 10.69
C GLU A 25 -12.66 -4.98 11.09
N ASN A 26 -13.38 -5.89 10.41
CA ASN A 26 -14.72 -6.31 10.81
C ASN A 26 -14.67 -7.45 11.84
N LYS A 27 -15.80 -7.66 12.54
CA LYS A 27 -16.04 -8.83 13.38
C LYS A 27 -16.29 -10.05 12.49
N VAL A 28 -15.43 -11.07 12.59
CA VAL A 28 -15.54 -12.30 11.81
C VAL A 28 -15.70 -13.49 12.75
N LEU A 29 -16.77 -14.24 12.55
CA LEU A 29 -17.10 -15.42 13.34
C LEU A 29 -17.12 -16.67 12.44
N PHE A 30 -16.36 -17.69 12.83
CA PHE A 30 -16.41 -19.00 12.22
C PHE A 30 -17.35 -19.92 12.99
N HIS A 31 -18.23 -20.62 12.28
CA HIS A 31 -19.20 -21.55 12.83
C HIS A 31 -18.98 -22.96 12.26
N SER A 32 -18.87 -23.97 13.13
CA SER A 32 -18.75 -25.38 12.75
C SER A 32 -19.04 -26.33 13.90
N ALA A 33 -19.51 -27.54 13.57
CA ALA A 33 -19.53 -28.69 14.49
C ALA A 33 -18.14 -29.31 14.74
N SER A 34 -17.10 -28.88 14.02
CA SER A 34 -15.73 -29.41 14.17
C SER A 34 -14.78 -28.35 14.72
N PHE A 35 -14.27 -28.57 15.93
CA PHE A 35 -13.24 -27.72 16.55
C PHE A 35 -11.95 -27.63 15.72
N GLN A 36 -11.60 -28.70 15.01
CA GLN A 36 -10.45 -28.71 14.10
C GLN A 36 -10.68 -27.74 12.94
N ARG A 37 -11.85 -27.78 12.30
CA ARG A 37 -12.19 -26.84 11.21
C ARG A 37 -12.18 -25.39 11.69
N LEU A 38 -12.70 -25.11 12.89
CA LEU A 38 -12.66 -23.76 13.48
C LEU A 38 -11.22 -23.28 13.65
N SER A 39 -10.36 -24.12 14.26
CA SER A 39 -8.96 -23.80 14.51
C SER A 39 -8.18 -23.58 13.21
N ASP A 40 -8.38 -24.45 12.23
CA ASP A 40 -7.69 -24.39 10.95
C ASP A 40 -8.17 -23.21 10.10
N ALA A 41 -9.46 -22.89 10.11
CA ALA A 41 -9.99 -21.74 9.38
C ALA A 41 -9.47 -20.41 9.93
N CYS A 42 -9.45 -20.25 11.26
CA CYS A 42 -8.90 -19.05 11.90
C CYS A 42 -7.42 -18.89 11.58
N ARG A 43 -6.63 -19.97 11.72
CA ARG A 43 -5.19 -19.97 11.44
C ARG A 43 -4.89 -19.76 9.96
N ALA A 44 -5.68 -20.34 9.07
CA ALA A 44 -5.55 -20.11 7.64
C ALA A 44 -5.77 -18.63 7.33
N LEU A 45 -6.87 -18.03 7.80
CA LEU A 45 -7.18 -16.62 7.54
C LEU A 45 -6.10 -15.68 8.09
N GLU A 46 -5.60 -15.93 9.30
CA GLU A 46 -4.46 -15.21 9.88
C GLU A 46 -3.20 -15.33 9.02
N SER A 47 -2.89 -16.54 8.52
CA SER A 47 -1.71 -16.76 7.68
C SER A 47 -1.79 -16.07 6.32
N LEU A 48 -3.01 -15.85 5.80
CA LEU A 48 -3.24 -15.11 4.56
C LEU A 48 -3.00 -13.61 4.73
N MET A 49 -3.00 -13.07 5.95
CA MET A 49 -2.78 -11.65 6.22
C MET A 49 -1.31 -11.21 6.09
N PHE A 50 -0.35 -12.15 6.07
CA PHE A 50 1.06 -11.82 5.93
C PHE A 50 1.29 -10.93 4.69
N PRO A 51 1.89 -9.73 4.83
CA PRO A 51 2.83 -9.30 5.88
C PRO A 51 2.22 -8.53 7.06
N LEU A 52 0.90 -8.33 7.09
CA LEU A 52 0.19 -7.70 8.21
C LEU A 52 0.04 -8.69 9.37
N LYS A 53 -0.07 -8.15 10.59
CA LYS A 53 -0.37 -8.92 11.80
C LYS A 53 -1.72 -8.50 12.35
N TYR A 54 -2.55 -9.48 12.69
CA TYR A 54 -3.84 -9.21 13.33
C TYR A 54 -3.62 -8.63 14.73
N SER A 55 -4.36 -7.57 15.08
CA SER A 55 -4.11 -6.75 16.28
C SER A 55 -5.24 -6.81 17.33
N TYR A 56 -6.27 -7.62 17.09
CA TYR A 56 -7.49 -7.68 17.91
C TYR A 56 -7.68 -9.08 18.52
N PRO A 57 -8.71 -9.31 19.37
CA PRO A 57 -8.99 -10.63 19.93
C PRO A 57 -9.10 -11.71 18.86
N TYR A 58 -8.25 -12.73 19.00
CA TYR A 58 -8.19 -13.91 18.16
C TYR A 58 -8.42 -15.14 19.03
N ILE A 59 -9.60 -15.75 18.90
CA ILE A 59 -10.05 -16.86 19.75
C ILE A 59 -10.56 -18.00 18.84
N PRO A 60 -9.68 -18.89 18.35
CA PRO A 60 -10.07 -19.92 17.38
C PRO A 60 -11.16 -20.87 17.85
N ILE A 61 -11.28 -21.07 19.18
CA ILE A 61 -12.35 -21.81 19.81
C ILE A 61 -12.80 -21.04 21.04
N LEU A 62 -14.00 -20.48 21.01
CA LEU A 62 -14.61 -19.76 22.13
C LEU A 62 -15.23 -20.74 23.13
N PRO A 63 -14.81 -20.73 24.42
CA PRO A 63 -15.51 -21.46 25.47
C PRO A 63 -16.92 -20.91 25.72
N ALA A 64 -17.84 -21.79 26.13
CA ALA A 64 -19.24 -21.43 26.38
C ALA A 64 -19.41 -20.29 27.40
N GLN A 65 -18.55 -20.25 28.42
CA GLN A 65 -18.61 -19.25 29.49
C GLN A 65 -18.28 -17.83 29.00
N LEU A 66 -17.71 -17.68 27.80
CA LEU A 66 -17.25 -16.40 27.24
C LEU A 66 -18.09 -15.95 26.03
N LEU A 67 -19.30 -16.48 25.86
CA LEU A 67 -20.18 -16.07 24.75
C LEU A 67 -20.47 -14.57 24.72
N GLU A 68 -20.46 -13.90 25.88
CA GLU A 68 -20.63 -12.45 25.99
C GLU A 68 -19.57 -11.65 25.20
N VAL A 69 -18.39 -12.23 24.93
CA VAL A 69 -17.33 -11.59 24.13
C VAL A 69 -17.80 -11.30 22.69
N LEU A 70 -18.78 -12.04 22.17
CA LEU A 70 -19.36 -11.81 20.84
C LEU A 70 -20.04 -10.44 20.72
N SER A 71 -20.48 -9.86 21.85
CA SER A 71 -21.07 -8.52 21.91
C SER A 71 -20.03 -7.40 22.03
N SER A 72 -18.73 -7.71 22.06
CA SER A 72 -17.66 -6.69 22.14
C SER A 72 -17.79 -5.66 21.02
N PRO A 73 -17.59 -4.36 21.27
CA PRO A 73 -17.62 -3.33 20.23
C PRO A 73 -16.39 -3.39 19.31
N THR A 74 -15.33 -4.10 19.69
CA THR A 74 -14.10 -4.19 18.90
C THR A 74 -14.18 -5.29 17.85
N PRO A 75 -13.41 -5.17 16.75
CA PRO A 75 -13.21 -6.27 15.80
C PRO A 75 -12.69 -7.53 16.51
N PHE A 76 -12.95 -8.70 15.94
CA PHE A 76 -12.42 -9.98 16.43
C PHE A 76 -12.42 -11.05 15.33
N ILE A 77 -11.62 -12.10 15.54
CA ILE A 77 -11.72 -13.38 14.81
C ILE A 77 -12.01 -14.46 15.85
N ILE A 78 -13.21 -15.04 15.82
CA ILE A 78 -13.65 -16.00 16.83
C ILE A 78 -14.26 -17.24 16.17
N GLY A 79 -13.92 -18.44 16.65
CA GLY A 79 -14.58 -19.68 16.26
C GLY A 79 -15.57 -20.16 17.32
N VAL A 80 -16.80 -20.46 16.92
CA VAL A 80 -17.87 -20.92 17.82
C VAL A 80 -18.43 -22.26 17.36
N HIS A 81 -18.62 -23.17 18.32
CA HIS A 81 -19.20 -24.48 18.05
C HIS A 81 -20.68 -24.37 17.69
N SER A 82 -21.16 -25.27 16.82
CA SER A 82 -22.53 -25.25 16.29
C SER A 82 -23.66 -25.42 17.32
N VAL A 83 -23.32 -25.83 18.55
CA VAL A 83 -24.25 -25.88 19.69
C VAL A 83 -24.82 -24.50 20.03
N PHE A 84 -24.06 -23.42 19.80
CA PHE A 84 -24.47 -22.03 20.10
C PHE A 84 -25.06 -21.31 18.88
N ARG A 85 -25.57 -22.07 17.91
CA ARG A 85 -26.09 -21.51 16.65
C ARG A 85 -27.20 -20.47 16.86
N ASN A 86 -28.06 -20.67 17.85
CA ASN A 86 -29.18 -19.76 18.13
C ASN A 86 -28.67 -18.39 18.60
N ASP A 87 -27.71 -18.37 19.53
CA ASP A 87 -27.09 -17.15 20.05
C ASP A 87 -26.35 -16.36 18.95
N ILE A 88 -25.76 -17.05 17.97
CA ILE A 88 -25.02 -16.43 16.86
C ILE A 88 -25.94 -15.73 15.86
N HIS A 89 -27.16 -16.25 15.58
CA HIS A 89 -28.05 -15.63 14.59
C HIS A 89 -28.63 -14.29 15.05
N GLU A 90 -28.57 -13.98 16.35
CA GLU A 90 -29.02 -12.69 16.90
C GLU A 90 -27.99 -11.56 16.69
N LEU A 91 -26.76 -11.89 16.28
CA LEU A 91 -25.69 -10.92 16.05
C LEU A 91 -25.90 -10.16 14.74
N LEU A 92 -26.18 -8.86 14.84
CA LEU A 92 -26.48 -8.00 13.69
C LEU A 92 -25.24 -7.36 13.06
N ASP A 93 -24.09 -7.37 13.72
CA ASP A 93 -22.88 -6.65 13.29
C ASP A 93 -21.66 -7.58 13.13
N VAL A 94 -21.91 -8.89 12.95
CA VAL A 94 -20.88 -9.93 12.83
C VAL A 94 -21.00 -10.65 11.49
N ILE A 95 -19.89 -10.75 10.76
CA ILE A 95 -19.81 -11.55 9.53
C ILE A 95 -19.60 -13.01 9.92
N ILE A 96 -20.54 -13.89 9.55
CA ILE A 96 -20.55 -15.29 9.96
C ILE A 96 -20.17 -16.19 8.79
N ALA A 97 -19.09 -16.95 8.95
CA ALA A 97 -18.65 -18.00 8.04
C ALA A 97 -19.09 -19.36 8.57
N ASP A 98 -20.11 -19.96 7.95
CA ASP A 98 -20.54 -21.32 8.23
C ASP A 98 -19.66 -22.32 7.45
N LEU A 99 -18.73 -22.95 8.16
CA LEU A 99 -17.78 -23.91 7.58
C LEU A 99 -18.44 -25.25 7.21
N ASP A 100 -19.58 -25.57 7.83
CA ASP A 100 -20.31 -26.81 7.56
C ASP A 100 -21.18 -26.66 6.32
N GLY A 101 -21.88 -25.52 6.21
CA GLY A 101 -22.67 -25.16 5.04
C GLY A 101 -21.87 -24.59 3.87
N GLY A 102 -20.64 -24.13 4.10
CA GLY A 102 -19.78 -23.49 3.09
C GLY A 102 -20.30 -22.12 2.64
N THR A 103 -20.98 -21.39 3.52
CA THR A 103 -21.62 -20.09 3.21
C THR A 103 -21.10 -18.97 4.11
N ILE A 104 -21.22 -17.74 3.64
CA ILE A 104 -20.94 -16.54 4.43
C ILE A 104 -22.20 -15.70 4.51
N LYS A 105 -22.53 -15.25 5.71
CA LYS A 105 -23.57 -14.27 5.97
C LYS A 105 -22.92 -12.94 6.32
N ILE A 106 -23.19 -11.92 5.51
CA ILE A 106 -22.80 -10.54 5.78
C ILE A 106 -24.08 -9.80 6.16
N PRO A 107 -24.19 -9.26 7.39
CA PRO A 107 -25.34 -8.47 7.79
C PRO A 107 -25.57 -7.25 6.89
N GLU A 108 -26.83 -6.85 6.69
CA GLU A 108 -27.20 -5.76 5.78
C GLU A 108 -26.63 -4.40 6.20
N CYS A 109 -26.35 -4.20 7.48
CA CYS A 109 -25.75 -2.98 8.00
C CYS A 109 -24.24 -2.88 7.71
N ILE A 110 -23.60 -3.95 7.23
CA ILE A 110 -22.17 -3.99 6.93
C ILE A 110 -21.95 -3.81 5.43
N HIS A 111 -21.39 -2.67 5.06
CA HIS A 111 -20.85 -2.47 3.72
C HIS A 111 -19.43 -3.00 3.61
N LEU A 112 -19.29 -4.25 3.13
CA LEU A 112 -17.99 -4.88 2.92
C LEU A 112 -17.30 -4.35 1.65
N SER A 113 -16.24 -3.57 1.86
CA SER A 113 -15.42 -3.03 0.78
C SER A 113 -14.62 -4.13 0.10
N GLN A 114 -14.60 -4.13 -1.24
CA GLN A 114 -13.89 -5.12 -2.03
C GLN A 114 -12.50 -4.64 -2.47
N LEU A 115 -11.61 -5.59 -2.77
CA LEU A 115 -10.31 -5.32 -3.38
C LEU A 115 -10.44 -4.46 -4.65
N PRO A 116 -9.52 -3.51 -4.90
CA PRO A 116 -9.53 -2.72 -6.13
C PRO A 116 -9.28 -3.59 -7.37
N GLU A 117 -9.94 -3.26 -8.48
CA GLU A 117 -9.59 -3.81 -9.79
C GLU A 117 -8.29 -3.17 -10.32
N PRO A 118 -7.44 -3.91 -11.07
CA PRO A 118 -7.62 -5.29 -11.57
C PRO A 118 -7.21 -6.40 -10.57
N LEU A 119 -6.79 -6.05 -9.36
CA LEU A 119 -6.19 -7.00 -8.41
C LEU A 119 -7.16 -8.06 -7.93
N LEU A 120 -8.45 -7.71 -7.78
CA LEU A 120 -9.50 -8.67 -7.42
C LEU A 120 -9.58 -9.80 -8.46
N HIS A 121 -9.77 -9.44 -9.72
CA HIS A 121 -9.87 -10.42 -10.80
C HIS A 121 -8.60 -11.26 -10.95
N GLN A 122 -7.42 -10.63 -10.91
CA GLN A 122 -6.13 -11.32 -11.00
C GLN A 122 -5.95 -12.36 -9.87
N THR A 123 -6.34 -11.99 -8.65
CA THR A 123 -6.26 -12.89 -7.48
C THR A 123 -7.23 -14.06 -7.62
N GLN A 124 -8.47 -13.79 -8.05
CA GLN A 124 -9.47 -14.83 -8.31
C GLN A 124 -9.01 -15.83 -9.37
N MET A 125 -8.43 -15.34 -10.47
CA MET A 125 -7.88 -16.18 -11.54
C MET A 125 -6.72 -17.03 -11.05
N ALA A 126 -5.77 -16.45 -10.32
CA ALA A 126 -4.64 -17.19 -9.75
C ALA A 126 -5.09 -18.29 -8.78
N LEU A 127 -6.04 -17.99 -7.89
CA LEU A 127 -6.62 -18.97 -6.97
C LEU A 127 -7.35 -20.09 -7.71
N SER A 128 -8.10 -19.75 -8.77
CA SER A 128 -8.82 -20.74 -9.58
C SER A 128 -7.87 -21.73 -10.25
N LEU A 129 -6.77 -21.24 -10.82
CA LEU A 129 -5.77 -22.08 -11.50
C LEU A 129 -4.97 -22.96 -10.53
N VAL A 130 -4.66 -22.48 -9.31
CA VAL A 130 -3.95 -23.26 -8.30
C VAL A 130 -4.85 -24.32 -7.67
N LEU A 131 -6.09 -23.96 -7.31
CA LEU A 131 -7.02 -24.89 -6.65
C LEU A 131 -7.61 -25.91 -7.63
N HIS A 132 -7.71 -25.54 -8.91
CA HIS A 132 -8.31 -26.36 -9.97
C HIS A 132 -7.49 -26.27 -11.26
N PRO A 133 -6.32 -26.92 -11.33
CA PRO A 133 -5.44 -26.86 -12.50
C PRO A 133 -6.10 -27.41 -13.78
N ASP A 134 -7.08 -28.31 -13.64
CA ASP A 134 -7.84 -28.85 -14.76
C ASP A 134 -8.62 -27.78 -15.56
N LEU A 135 -8.90 -26.62 -14.95
CA LEU A 135 -9.59 -25.51 -15.64
C LEU A 135 -8.79 -24.96 -16.83
N GLU A 136 -7.45 -25.02 -16.78
CA GLU A 136 -6.59 -24.54 -17.88
C GLU A 136 -6.78 -25.36 -19.16
N THR A 137 -7.18 -26.64 -19.01
CA THR A 137 -7.31 -27.58 -20.11
C THR A 137 -8.77 -27.97 -20.41
N ALA A 138 -9.72 -27.34 -19.71
CA ALA A 138 -11.13 -27.71 -19.78
C ALA A 138 -11.75 -27.54 -21.17
N ASP A 139 -11.20 -26.61 -21.98
CA ASP A 139 -11.67 -26.32 -23.34
C ASP A 139 -10.96 -27.18 -24.41
N TYR A 140 -9.94 -27.96 -24.06
CA TYR A 140 -9.28 -28.85 -25.01
C TYR A 140 -10.13 -30.10 -25.25
N ALA A 141 -10.47 -30.35 -26.52
CA ALA A 141 -11.14 -31.58 -26.94
C ALA A 141 -10.34 -32.86 -26.60
N PHE A 142 -9.01 -32.74 -26.53
CA PHE A 142 -8.07 -33.79 -26.16
C PHE A 142 -7.10 -33.26 -25.09
N PRO A 143 -7.45 -33.34 -23.79
CA PRO A 143 -6.60 -32.82 -22.74
C PRO A 143 -5.31 -33.65 -22.62
N PRO A 144 -4.14 -33.01 -22.35
CA PRO A 144 -2.92 -33.73 -22.05
C PRO A 144 -3.07 -34.59 -20.78
N PRO A 145 -2.18 -35.58 -20.54
CA PRO A 145 -2.19 -36.39 -19.33
C PRO A 145 -2.21 -35.51 -18.08
N ARG A 146 -3.08 -35.84 -17.12
CA ARG A 146 -3.29 -35.02 -15.92
C ARG A 146 -1.97 -34.75 -15.22
N THR A 147 -1.69 -33.47 -14.98
CA THR A 147 -0.57 -33.07 -14.12
C THR A 147 -0.97 -33.41 -12.68
N ALA A 148 -0.08 -34.07 -11.92
CA ALA A 148 -0.38 -34.44 -10.54
C ALA A 148 -0.69 -33.19 -9.70
N LEU A 149 -1.74 -33.26 -8.86
CA LEU A 149 -2.08 -32.21 -7.92
C LEU A 149 -0.91 -31.99 -6.94
N SER A 150 -0.62 -30.73 -6.63
CA SER A 150 0.34 -30.38 -5.58
C SER A 150 -0.05 -31.06 -4.27
N HIS A 151 0.94 -31.63 -3.57
CA HIS A 151 0.72 -32.19 -2.23
C HIS A 151 0.13 -31.12 -1.31
N SER A 152 -0.79 -31.48 -0.40
CA SER A 152 -1.56 -30.52 0.43
C SER A 152 -0.69 -29.46 1.14
N LYS A 153 0.50 -29.84 1.62
CA LYS A 153 1.46 -28.90 2.23
C LYS A 153 2.00 -27.84 1.26
N MET A 154 2.19 -28.18 -0.02
CA MET A 154 2.62 -27.23 -1.05
C MET A 154 1.45 -26.37 -1.55
N LEU A 155 0.24 -26.93 -1.62
CA LEU A 155 -0.95 -26.18 -2.01
C LEU A 155 -1.20 -25.01 -1.06
N ASP A 156 -1.03 -25.21 0.26
CA ASP A 156 -1.06 -24.12 1.25
C ASP A 156 -0.07 -22.99 0.90
N LYS A 157 1.16 -23.34 0.51
CA LYS A 157 2.20 -22.38 0.15
C LYS A 157 1.90 -21.67 -1.17
N GLU A 158 1.32 -22.35 -2.15
CA GLU A 158 0.89 -21.75 -3.41
C GLU A 158 -0.24 -20.73 -3.18
N VAL A 159 -1.23 -21.06 -2.34
CA VAL A 159 -2.28 -20.12 -1.96
C VAL A 159 -1.69 -18.91 -1.24
N ARG A 160 -0.84 -19.11 -0.23
CA ARG A 160 -0.18 -18.01 0.49
C ARG A 160 0.72 -17.17 -0.40
N ALA A 161 1.39 -17.77 -1.38
CA ALA A 161 2.18 -17.05 -2.38
C ALA A 161 1.31 -16.13 -3.25
N ILE A 162 0.07 -16.51 -3.57
CA ILE A 162 -0.88 -15.63 -4.29
C ILE A 162 -1.22 -14.40 -3.45
N PHE A 163 -1.55 -14.58 -2.16
CA PHE A 163 -1.84 -13.45 -1.27
C PHE A 163 -0.60 -12.58 -1.02
N LEU A 164 0.59 -13.19 -0.96
CA LEU A 164 1.85 -12.46 -0.87
C LEU A 164 2.09 -11.57 -2.10
N ARG A 165 1.83 -12.08 -3.32
CA ARG A 165 1.85 -11.28 -4.56
C ARG A 165 0.83 -10.14 -4.50
N LEU A 166 -0.40 -10.43 -4.04
CA LEU A 166 -1.44 -9.41 -3.87
C LEU A 166 -0.98 -8.29 -2.93
N PHE A 167 -0.41 -8.61 -1.76
CA PHE A 167 0.12 -7.58 -0.86
C PHE A 167 1.28 -6.81 -1.48
N ALA A 168 2.16 -7.46 -2.22
CA ALA A 168 3.25 -6.76 -2.90
C ALA A 168 2.72 -5.75 -3.92
N GLN A 169 1.66 -6.11 -4.64
CA GLN A 169 0.96 -5.19 -5.54
C GLN A 169 0.21 -4.09 -4.79
N LEU A 170 -0.50 -4.40 -3.69
CA LEU A 170 -1.26 -3.43 -2.88
C LEU A 170 -0.35 -2.39 -2.23
N PHE A 171 0.78 -2.82 -1.65
CA PHE A 171 1.71 -1.98 -0.91
C PHE A 171 2.95 -1.56 -1.70
N GLN A 172 3.02 -1.80 -3.00
CA GLN A 172 4.15 -1.33 -3.82
C GLN A 172 4.41 0.18 -3.61
N GLY A 173 5.67 0.54 -3.36
CA GLY A 173 6.08 1.91 -3.13
C GLY A 173 5.71 2.49 -1.76
N TYR A 174 5.14 1.71 -0.83
CA TYR A 174 4.78 2.19 0.52
C TYR A 174 5.95 2.90 1.22
N ARG A 175 7.18 2.41 1.01
CA ARG A 175 8.40 3.00 1.60
C ARG A 175 8.65 4.43 1.14
N SER A 176 8.29 4.79 -0.09
CA SER A 176 8.43 6.17 -0.60
C SER A 176 7.53 7.16 0.14
N CYS A 177 6.44 6.66 0.74
CA CYS A 177 5.47 7.43 1.50
C CYS A 177 5.74 7.42 3.01
N LEU A 178 6.83 6.82 3.48
CA LEU A 178 7.26 6.93 4.88
C LEU A 178 7.95 8.29 5.10
N GLN A 179 7.55 8.98 6.16
CA GLN A 179 8.10 10.24 6.63
C GLN A 179 8.72 10.02 8.00
N LEU A 180 9.99 10.41 8.17
CA LEU A 180 10.64 10.42 9.48
C LEU A 180 10.44 11.78 10.14
N ILE A 181 9.74 11.78 11.27
CA ILE A 181 9.61 12.93 12.15
C ILE A 181 10.71 12.81 13.21
N ARG A 182 11.66 13.77 13.21
CA ARG A 182 12.86 13.76 14.06
C ARG A 182 12.80 14.76 15.23
N ILE A 183 11.61 15.22 15.60
CA ILE A 183 11.43 16.17 16.70
C ILE A 183 11.50 15.51 18.09
N HIS A 184 11.35 14.18 18.14
CA HIS A 184 11.44 13.40 19.35
C HIS A 184 12.81 12.71 19.47
N ALA A 185 13.19 12.31 20.68
CA ALA A 185 14.44 11.59 20.93
C ALA A 185 14.54 10.29 20.11
N GLU A 186 13.42 9.60 19.94
CA GLU A 186 13.28 8.49 18.99
C GLU A 186 12.56 8.97 17.73
N PRO A 187 13.10 8.71 16.52
CA PRO A 187 12.46 9.12 15.28
C PRO A 187 11.13 8.39 15.10
N VAL A 188 10.06 9.15 14.94
CA VAL A 188 8.72 8.61 14.67
C VAL A 188 8.55 8.46 13.17
N ILE A 189 8.13 7.28 12.71
CA ILE A 189 7.86 7.01 11.30
C ILE A 189 6.36 7.14 11.06
N HIS A 190 6.00 8.12 10.24
CA HIS A 190 4.63 8.37 9.81
C HIS A 190 4.42 7.92 8.36
N PHE A 191 3.25 7.38 8.03
CA PHE A 191 2.90 7.00 6.66
C PHE A 191 2.00 8.06 6.02
N HIS A 192 2.49 8.69 4.95
CA HIS A 192 1.78 9.74 4.23
C HIS A 192 0.71 9.16 3.28
N LYS A 193 -0.41 8.73 3.88
CA LYS A 193 -1.56 8.07 3.22
C LYS A 193 -2.06 8.81 1.98
N ALA A 194 -2.24 10.12 2.05
CA ALA A 194 -2.79 10.90 0.93
C ALA A 194 -1.88 10.87 -0.32
N ALA A 195 -0.56 10.87 -0.15
CA ALA A 195 0.39 10.77 -1.27
C ALA A 195 0.38 9.36 -1.85
N PHE A 196 0.31 8.34 -1.00
CA PHE A 196 0.26 6.95 -1.44
C PHE A 196 -0.98 6.68 -2.30
N LEU A 197 -2.16 7.04 -1.81
CA LEU A 197 -3.42 6.88 -2.55
C LEU A 197 -3.46 7.76 -3.80
N GLY A 198 -2.98 9.00 -3.70
CA GLY A 198 -2.95 9.95 -4.81
C GLY A 198 -2.08 9.50 -5.98
N GLN A 199 -0.85 9.07 -5.70
CA GLN A 199 0.08 8.57 -6.71
C GLN A 199 -0.38 7.25 -7.34
N ARG A 200 -1.24 6.49 -6.64
CA ARG A 200 -1.81 5.23 -7.13
C ARG A 200 -3.13 5.37 -7.90
N GLY A 201 -3.73 6.56 -7.90
CA GLY A 201 -5.08 6.76 -8.44
C GLY A 201 -6.20 6.18 -7.57
N LEU A 202 -5.90 5.80 -6.32
CA LEU A 202 -6.81 5.07 -5.42
C LEU A 202 -7.42 5.95 -4.32
N ILE A 203 -7.49 7.27 -4.54
CA ILE A 203 -8.01 8.25 -3.56
C ILE A 203 -9.44 7.91 -3.11
N GLU A 204 -10.27 7.38 -4.02
CA GLU A 204 -11.68 7.06 -3.77
C GLU A 204 -11.89 5.56 -3.47
N ASN A 205 -10.81 4.77 -3.35
CA ASN A 205 -10.94 3.35 -3.04
C ASN A 205 -11.22 3.14 -1.55
N ASP A 206 -12.46 2.76 -1.24
CA ASP A 206 -12.93 2.56 0.15
C ASP A 206 -12.15 1.47 0.88
N PHE A 207 -11.90 0.33 0.22
CA PHE A 207 -11.16 -0.80 0.80
C PHE A 207 -9.76 -0.40 1.27
N LEU A 208 -8.92 0.11 0.38
CA LEU A 208 -7.55 0.45 0.70
C LEU A 208 -7.50 1.61 1.70
N THR A 209 -8.45 2.54 1.64
CA THR A 209 -8.58 3.63 2.64
C THR A 209 -8.81 3.07 4.04
N LYS A 210 -9.70 2.08 4.20
CA LYS A 210 -9.95 1.39 5.47
C LYS A 210 -8.71 0.60 5.93
N VAL A 211 -8.09 -0.17 5.05
CA VAL A 211 -6.86 -0.94 5.36
C VAL A 211 -5.75 -0.04 5.89
N LEU A 212 -5.50 1.09 5.23
CA LEU A 212 -4.43 2.03 5.63
C LEU A 212 -4.73 2.78 6.93
N ASN A 213 -6.00 2.85 7.34
CA ASN A 213 -6.42 3.41 8.62
C ASN A 213 -6.40 2.38 9.76
N GLY A 214 -6.33 1.09 9.43
CA GLY A 214 -6.41 0.01 10.40
C GLY A 214 -5.18 -0.12 11.29
N MET A 215 -5.40 -0.66 12.49
CA MET A 215 -4.36 -1.03 13.45
C MET A 215 -3.36 -2.04 12.87
N ALA A 216 -3.81 -2.99 12.05
CA ALA A 216 -2.92 -3.94 11.40
C ALA A 216 -1.87 -3.24 10.50
N PHE A 217 -2.29 -2.20 9.77
CA PHE A 217 -1.38 -1.42 8.94
C PHE A 217 -0.50 -0.47 9.78
N ALA A 218 -1.01 0.11 10.86
CA ALA A 218 -0.21 0.88 11.80
C ALA A 218 0.94 0.04 12.39
N GLY A 219 0.64 -1.21 12.79
CA GLY A 219 1.64 -2.18 13.23
C GLY A 219 2.66 -2.51 12.14
N PHE A 220 2.20 -2.69 10.89
CA PHE A 220 3.08 -2.87 9.73
C PHE A 220 4.04 -1.69 9.53
N VAL A 221 3.56 -0.44 9.61
CA VAL A 221 4.43 0.74 9.49
C VAL A 221 5.43 0.84 10.63
N SER A 222 5.01 0.51 11.86
CA SER A 222 5.88 0.52 13.03
C SER A 222 7.02 -0.52 12.91
N GLU A 223 6.68 -1.75 12.56
CA GLU A 223 7.63 -2.85 12.43
C GLU A 223 8.52 -2.71 11.20
N ARG A 224 7.93 -2.33 10.05
CA ARG A 224 8.63 -2.33 8.76
C ARG A 224 9.16 -1.00 8.33
N GLY A 225 8.71 0.10 8.93
CA GLY A 225 9.15 1.45 8.65
C GLY A 225 10.67 1.66 8.76
N PRO A 226 11.33 1.16 9.83
CA PRO A 226 12.75 1.39 10.04
C PRO A 226 13.61 1.00 8.82
N PRO A 227 14.59 1.82 8.42
CA PRO A 227 15.41 1.58 7.23
C PRO A 227 16.46 0.47 7.43
N PHE A 228 16.74 0.08 8.68
CA PHE A 228 17.71 -0.97 9.01
C PHE A 228 17.06 -2.01 9.93
N ARG A 229 16.72 -3.17 9.37
CA ARG A 229 16.04 -4.27 10.09
C ARG A 229 16.26 -5.61 9.38
N ALA A 230 15.78 -6.69 9.99
CA ALA A 230 15.63 -7.97 9.31
C ALA A 230 14.67 -7.80 8.12
N CYS A 231 15.06 -8.31 6.95
CA CYS A 231 14.18 -8.39 5.78
C CYS A 231 13.65 -9.80 5.60
N ASP A 232 12.41 -9.91 5.17
CA ASP A 232 11.78 -11.18 4.81
C ASP A 232 11.39 -11.22 3.32
N LEU A 233 10.73 -12.30 2.93
CA LEU A 233 10.32 -12.54 1.55
C LEU A 233 9.43 -11.42 0.98
N PHE A 234 8.59 -10.77 1.81
CA PHE A 234 7.76 -9.68 1.35
C PHE A 234 8.61 -8.46 0.95
N ASP A 235 9.66 -8.16 1.70
CA ASP A 235 10.54 -7.03 1.41
C ASP A 235 11.31 -7.22 0.10
N GLU A 236 11.78 -8.44 -0.17
CA GLU A 236 12.42 -8.80 -1.44
C GLU A 236 11.43 -8.70 -2.61
N LEU A 237 10.22 -9.25 -2.44
CA LEU A 237 9.19 -9.26 -3.48
C LEU A 237 8.75 -7.84 -3.87
N VAL A 238 8.47 -6.98 -2.87
CA VAL A 238 8.09 -5.58 -3.11
C VAL A 238 9.22 -4.78 -3.76
N ALA A 239 10.47 -5.06 -3.40
CA ALA A 239 11.60 -4.30 -3.87
C ALA A 239 12.02 -4.64 -5.30
N PHE A 240 11.93 -5.91 -5.69
CA PHE A 240 12.57 -6.41 -6.92
C PHE A 240 11.62 -7.09 -7.90
N GLU A 241 10.50 -7.66 -7.44
CA GLU A 241 9.70 -8.58 -8.27
C GLU A 241 8.35 -8.01 -8.71
N VAL A 242 7.96 -6.82 -8.26
CA VAL A 242 6.67 -6.22 -8.68
C VAL A 242 6.61 -5.96 -10.19
N GLU A 243 7.71 -5.56 -10.81
CA GLU A 243 7.77 -5.38 -12.27
C GLU A 243 7.69 -6.72 -13.02
N ARG A 244 8.22 -7.80 -12.43
CA ARG A 244 8.04 -9.16 -12.94
C ARG A 244 6.56 -9.59 -12.83
N ILE A 245 5.90 -9.31 -11.71
CA ILE A 245 4.46 -9.59 -11.52
C ILE A 245 3.63 -8.91 -12.61
N LYS A 246 3.92 -7.66 -12.94
CA LYS A 246 3.25 -6.94 -14.05
C LYS A 246 3.56 -7.55 -15.42
N ALA A 247 4.81 -7.92 -15.69
CA ALA A 247 5.20 -8.53 -16.96
C ALA A 247 4.60 -9.93 -17.20
N GLU A 248 4.14 -10.59 -16.13
CA GLU A 248 3.44 -11.88 -16.18
C GLU A 248 1.93 -11.75 -16.38
N GLU A 249 1.40 -10.53 -16.38
CA GLU A 249 -0.02 -10.26 -16.59
C GLU A 249 -0.48 -10.75 -17.97
N GLY A 250 -1.62 -11.43 -18.01
CA GLY A 250 -2.13 -12.09 -19.23
C GLY A 250 -1.37 -13.37 -19.63
N ASN A 251 -0.39 -13.83 -18.84
CA ASN A 251 0.35 -15.07 -19.10
C ASN A 251 0.23 -16.07 -17.92
N PRO A 252 -0.85 -16.87 -17.87
CA PRO A 252 -1.10 -17.85 -16.81
C PRO A 252 0.08 -18.79 -16.49
N PRO A 253 0.79 -19.42 -17.45
CA PRO A 253 1.84 -20.37 -17.11
C PRO A 253 3.06 -19.70 -16.46
N LYS A 254 3.44 -18.48 -16.88
CA LYS A 254 4.52 -17.74 -16.22
C LYS A 254 4.14 -17.34 -14.80
N MET A 255 2.90 -16.86 -14.62
CA MET A 255 2.36 -16.52 -13.30
C MET A 255 2.38 -17.73 -12.36
N ILE A 256 1.87 -18.88 -12.78
CA ILE A 256 1.82 -20.09 -11.95
C ILE A 256 3.24 -20.59 -11.61
N LYS A 257 4.18 -20.50 -12.56
CA LYS A 257 5.59 -20.81 -12.28
C LYS A 257 6.13 -19.92 -11.15
N HIS A 258 5.89 -18.62 -11.22
CA HIS A 258 6.32 -17.69 -10.18
C HIS A 258 5.64 -17.94 -8.83
N VAL A 259 4.34 -18.25 -8.81
CA VAL A 259 3.62 -18.66 -7.59
C VAL A 259 4.28 -19.90 -6.96
N ARG A 260 4.67 -20.90 -7.76
CA ARG A 260 5.38 -22.09 -7.26
C ARG A 260 6.77 -21.77 -6.72
N GLU A 261 7.53 -20.88 -7.38
CA GLU A 261 8.83 -20.41 -6.90
C GLU A 261 8.71 -19.75 -5.51
N LEU A 262 7.72 -18.88 -5.32
CA LEU A 262 7.44 -18.25 -4.02
C LEU A 262 6.96 -19.26 -2.98
N ALA A 263 6.12 -20.22 -3.37
CA ALA A 263 5.64 -21.29 -2.51
C ALA A 263 6.80 -22.15 -1.96
N GLU A 264 7.78 -22.48 -2.80
CA GLU A 264 8.99 -23.18 -2.37
C GLU A 264 9.82 -22.37 -1.38
N GLN A 265 9.93 -21.05 -1.57
CA GLN A 265 10.65 -20.17 -0.65
C GLN A 265 9.94 -20.11 0.70
N LEU A 266 8.60 -19.95 0.71
CA LEU A 266 7.79 -20.02 1.93
C LEU A 266 7.96 -21.36 2.64
N PHE A 267 7.95 -22.48 1.89
CA PHE A 267 8.16 -23.82 2.45
C PHE A 267 9.54 -23.95 3.12
N LYS A 268 10.61 -23.49 2.45
CA LYS A 268 11.99 -23.52 2.97
C LYS A 268 12.16 -22.65 4.21
N ASN A 269 11.50 -21.49 4.27
CA ASN A 269 11.55 -20.58 5.42
C ASN A 269 10.90 -21.18 6.67
N GLU A 270 9.81 -21.94 6.50
CA GLU A 270 9.15 -22.63 7.61
C GLU A 270 9.83 -23.95 8.02
N ASN A 271 10.62 -24.53 7.12
CA ASN A 271 11.33 -25.80 7.35
C ASN A 271 12.83 -25.60 7.12
N PRO A 272 13.52 -24.80 7.96
CA PRO A 272 14.95 -24.57 7.81
C PRO A 272 15.69 -25.90 8.00
N ASN A 273 16.38 -26.35 6.95
CA ASN A 273 17.09 -27.63 6.96
C ASN A 273 18.26 -27.57 7.96
N PRO A 274 18.28 -28.40 9.04
CA PRO A 274 19.29 -28.30 10.09
C PRO A 274 20.73 -28.58 9.61
N HIS A 275 20.89 -29.21 8.45
CA HIS A 275 22.20 -29.67 7.94
C HIS A 275 22.92 -28.71 6.97
N ILE A 276 22.34 -27.56 6.60
CA ILE A 276 22.95 -26.62 5.63
C ILE A 276 23.56 -25.40 6.35
N ALA A 277 24.30 -25.66 7.42
CA ALA A 277 25.16 -24.67 8.07
C ALA A 277 26.62 -24.81 7.59
N PHE A 278 26.87 -25.16 6.32
CA PHE A 278 28.19 -24.95 5.76
C PHE A 278 28.33 -23.48 5.41
N GLN A 279 29.09 -22.76 6.23
CA GLN A 279 29.68 -21.48 5.85
C GLN A 279 30.33 -21.70 4.47
N LYS A 280 29.86 -20.99 3.43
CA LYS A 280 30.45 -21.08 2.08
C LYS A 280 31.92 -20.68 2.21
N VAL A 281 32.80 -21.66 2.34
CA VAL A 281 34.24 -21.45 2.23
C VAL A 281 34.46 -20.95 0.80
N PRO A 282 35.03 -19.75 0.60
CA PRO A 282 35.34 -19.27 -0.74
C PRO A 282 36.17 -20.32 -1.45
N ARG A 283 35.67 -20.87 -2.57
CA ARG A 283 36.48 -21.74 -3.41
C ARG A 283 37.56 -20.86 -4.04
N PRO A 284 38.85 -21.24 -3.96
CA PRO A 284 39.90 -20.52 -4.66
C PRO A 284 39.57 -20.43 -6.15
N THR A 285 39.93 -19.30 -6.78
CA THR A 285 39.78 -19.12 -8.23
C THR A 285 40.52 -20.25 -8.96
N GLU A 286 39.93 -20.78 -10.03
CA GLU A 286 40.54 -21.81 -10.87
C GLU A 286 41.92 -21.33 -11.37
N GLY A 287 42.95 -22.17 -11.26
CA GLY A 287 44.35 -21.81 -11.55
C GLY A 287 45.12 -21.12 -10.40
N SER A 288 44.52 -20.89 -9.22
CA SER A 288 45.22 -20.34 -8.04
C SER A 288 46.41 -21.18 -7.56
N HIS A 289 46.41 -22.48 -7.83
CA HIS A 289 47.50 -23.42 -7.51
C HIS A 289 48.75 -23.24 -8.40
N LEU A 290 48.68 -22.44 -9.47
CA LEU A 290 49.81 -22.17 -10.39
C LEU A 290 50.59 -20.90 -10.03
N ARG A 291 50.24 -20.20 -8.95
CA ARG A 291 50.92 -18.95 -8.55
C ARG A 291 52.33 -19.26 -8.02
N VAL A 292 53.34 -18.55 -8.54
CA VAL A 292 54.77 -18.78 -8.28
C VAL A 292 55.19 -18.52 -6.81
N HIS A 293 54.42 -17.73 -6.06
CA HIS A 293 54.66 -17.42 -4.64
C HIS A 293 53.55 -17.99 -3.73
N ILE A 294 53.44 -19.32 -3.66
CA ILE A 294 52.60 -19.96 -2.63
C ILE A 294 53.48 -20.19 -1.40
N LEU A 295 53.30 -19.36 -0.37
CA LEU A 295 53.83 -19.67 0.97
C LEU A 295 53.17 -20.98 1.44
N PRO A 296 53.94 -21.98 1.93
CA PRO A 296 53.35 -23.20 2.46
C PRO A 296 52.38 -22.83 3.57
N PHE A 297 51.17 -23.40 3.51
CA PHE A 297 50.16 -23.15 4.53
C PHE A 297 50.75 -23.55 5.88
N PRO A 298 50.67 -22.70 6.92
CA PRO A 298 51.18 -23.04 8.23
C PRO A 298 50.60 -24.38 8.67
N ARG A 299 51.44 -25.25 9.23
CA ARG A 299 50.94 -26.50 9.81
C ARG A 299 49.93 -26.15 10.88
N ILE A 300 48.75 -26.78 10.79
CA ILE A 300 47.71 -26.64 11.80
C ILE A 300 48.29 -27.16 13.12
N ASN A 301 48.20 -26.35 14.17
CA ASN A 301 48.63 -26.74 15.51
C ASN A 301 47.60 -27.73 16.07
N GLU A 302 47.97 -29.01 16.12
CA GLU A 302 47.10 -30.10 16.55
C GLU A 302 46.55 -29.87 17.96
N CYS A 303 47.40 -29.46 18.91
CA CYS A 303 46.99 -29.16 20.28
C CYS A 303 45.93 -28.06 20.32
N ARG A 304 46.12 -26.98 19.56
CA ARG A 304 45.18 -25.86 19.53
C ARG A 304 43.85 -26.23 18.89
N VAL A 305 43.86 -27.08 17.86
CA VAL A 305 42.62 -27.60 17.26
C VAL A 305 41.87 -28.49 18.24
N GLN A 306 42.60 -29.33 18.99
CA GLN A 306 42.02 -30.21 19.99
C GLN A 306 41.38 -29.41 21.14
N GLU A 307 42.04 -28.35 21.62
CA GLU A 307 41.48 -27.40 22.58
C GLU A 307 40.20 -26.74 22.05
N LEU A 308 40.22 -26.22 20.82
CA LEU A 308 39.06 -25.56 20.21
C LEU A 308 37.88 -26.52 19.98
N LEU A 309 38.17 -27.78 19.62
CA LEU A 309 37.15 -28.83 19.50
C LEU A 309 36.52 -29.15 20.86
N GLN A 310 37.35 -29.26 21.91
CA GLN A 310 36.89 -29.55 23.26
C GLN A 310 36.09 -28.36 23.84
N GLU A 311 36.52 -27.13 23.57
CA GLU A 311 35.80 -25.91 23.90
C GLU A 311 34.46 -25.82 23.14
N GLY A 312 34.44 -26.17 21.86
CA GLY A 312 33.23 -26.23 21.04
C GLY A 312 32.24 -27.29 21.51
N LEU A 313 32.71 -28.47 21.89
CA LEU A 313 31.90 -29.55 22.47
C LEU A 313 31.29 -29.15 23.82
N ALA A 314 32.06 -28.48 24.68
CA ALA A 314 31.58 -27.96 25.97
C ALA A 314 30.54 -26.84 25.79
N ARG A 315 30.72 -25.95 24.81
CA ARG A 315 29.74 -24.93 24.44
C ARG A 315 28.48 -25.53 23.80
N SER A 316 28.61 -26.61 23.02
CA SER A 316 27.48 -27.29 22.36
C SER A 316 26.54 -27.99 23.35
N GLN A 317 27.05 -28.49 24.48
CA GLN A 317 26.22 -29.11 25.53
C GLN A 317 25.39 -28.10 26.33
N SER A 318 25.69 -26.80 26.23
CA SER A 318 25.00 -25.72 26.98
C SER A 318 24.32 -24.66 26.10
N ALA A 319 24.52 -24.69 24.78
CA ALA A 319 23.94 -23.73 23.86
C ALA A 319 22.71 -24.31 23.13
N PRO A 320 21.55 -23.61 23.11
CA PRO A 320 20.47 -23.97 22.21
C PRO A 320 20.96 -23.93 20.76
N ALA A 321 20.39 -24.78 19.90
CA ALA A 321 20.71 -24.84 18.47
C ALA A 321 20.77 -23.42 17.89
N ALA A 322 21.86 -23.10 17.18
CA ALA A 322 22.05 -21.78 16.58
C ALA A 322 20.95 -21.51 15.55
N THR A 323 19.84 -20.94 15.99
CA THR A 323 18.88 -20.27 15.13
C THR A 323 19.65 -19.15 14.43
N ARG A 324 19.57 -19.09 13.09
CA ARG A 324 20.07 -17.94 12.34
C ARG A 324 19.42 -16.69 12.96
N GLY A 325 20.18 -15.92 13.74
CA GLY A 325 19.75 -14.59 14.13
C GLY A 325 19.53 -13.79 12.85
N ASP A 326 18.36 -13.17 12.72
CA ASP A 326 18.02 -12.40 11.54
C ASP A 326 19.08 -11.32 11.29
N LYS A 327 19.82 -11.45 10.19
CA LYS A 327 20.84 -10.48 9.81
C LYS A 327 20.15 -9.19 9.42
N LYS A 328 20.27 -8.16 10.26
CA LYS A 328 19.77 -6.82 9.94
C LYS A 328 20.54 -6.26 8.75
N CYS A 329 19.81 -5.71 7.79
CA CYS A 329 20.37 -5.05 6.62
C CYS A 329 19.61 -3.75 6.34
N VAL A 330 20.16 -2.93 5.44
CA VAL A 330 19.42 -1.79 4.91
C VAL A 330 18.29 -2.33 4.04
N VAL A 331 17.05 -1.98 4.39
CA VAL A 331 15.87 -2.42 3.64
C VAL A 331 15.90 -1.79 2.25
N PRO A 332 15.83 -2.58 1.16
CA PRO A 332 15.75 -2.05 -0.19
C PRO A 332 14.59 -1.06 -0.32
N ALA A 333 14.83 0.09 -0.96
CA ALA A 333 13.79 1.12 -1.11
C ALA A 333 12.66 0.67 -2.04
N GLY A 334 12.96 -0.24 -2.98
CA GLY A 334 12.04 -0.66 -4.05
C GLY A 334 11.79 0.42 -5.10
N PRO A 335 10.99 0.11 -6.13
CA PRO A 335 10.56 1.08 -7.12
C PRO A 335 9.70 2.19 -6.50
N PRO A 336 9.65 3.39 -7.11
CA PRO A 336 8.76 4.46 -6.65
C PRO A 336 7.29 4.04 -6.75
N VAL A 337 6.40 4.78 -6.11
CA VAL A 337 4.95 4.54 -6.21
C VAL A 337 4.50 4.72 -7.67
N VAL A 338 3.84 3.69 -8.21
CA VAL A 338 3.24 3.69 -9.56
C VAL A 338 1.73 3.48 -9.45
N SER A 339 0.97 4.09 -10.38
CA SER A 339 -0.47 3.84 -10.56
C SER A 339 -0.76 2.35 -10.75
N ILE A 340 -1.76 1.84 -10.02
CA ILE A 340 -2.27 0.46 -10.23
C ILE A 340 -3.32 0.46 -11.35
N MET A 341 -4.02 1.58 -11.54
CA MET A 341 -4.97 1.72 -12.63
C MET A 341 -4.20 1.97 -13.92
N GLU A 342 -4.27 1.02 -14.87
CA GLU A 342 -4.10 1.36 -16.27
C GLU A 342 -5.16 2.41 -16.65
N LYS A 343 -4.84 3.29 -17.60
CA LYS A 343 -5.64 4.46 -18.00
C LYS A 343 -7.09 4.17 -18.49
N GLY A 344 -7.64 2.98 -18.28
CA GLY A 344 -8.79 2.46 -19.01
C GLY A 344 -10.09 2.18 -18.22
N SER A 345 -10.09 1.42 -17.12
CA SER A 345 -11.28 0.55 -16.92
C SER A 345 -12.27 0.85 -15.78
N THR A 346 -11.97 1.68 -14.78
CA THR A 346 -12.94 1.99 -13.70
C THR A 346 -13.25 3.47 -13.55
N VAL A 347 -12.76 4.27 -14.51
CA VAL A 347 -12.71 5.73 -14.43
C VAL A 347 -13.91 6.41 -15.09
N PHE A 348 -14.99 5.73 -15.48
CA PHE A 348 -16.04 6.43 -16.25
C PHE A 348 -16.62 7.65 -15.51
N ASN A 349 -16.85 7.55 -14.19
CA ASN A 349 -17.36 8.68 -13.41
C ASN A 349 -16.28 9.67 -12.97
N SER A 350 -15.12 9.19 -12.49
CA SER A 350 -14.05 10.07 -12.04
C SER A 350 -13.28 10.70 -13.20
N ALA A 351 -13.02 10.00 -14.31
CA ALA A 351 -12.36 10.54 -15.49
C ALA A 351 -13.25 11.56 -16.17
N GLN A 352 -14.56 11.30 -16.29
CA GLN A 352 -15.47 12.30 -16.84
C GLN A 352 -15.47 13.57 -15.97
N ARG A 353 -15.46 13.43 -14.63
CA ARG A 353 -15.33 14.58 -13.72
C ARG A 353 -14.00 15.31 -13.88
N LEU A 354 -12.88 14.59 -13.98
CA LEU A 354 -11.55 15.16 -14.18
C LEU A 354 -11.45 15.86 -15.54
N GLU A 355 -12.02 15.27 -16.57
CA GLU A 355 -12.06 15.79 -17.94
C GLU A 355 -12.92 17.05 -18.04
N VAL A 356 -14.07 17.08 -17.35
CA VAL A 356 -14.88 18.30 -17.21
C VAL A 356 -14.08 19.43 -16.57
N VAL A 357 -13.27 19.13 -15.54
CA VAL A 357 -12.40 20.14 -14.91
C VAL A 357 -11.29 20.59 -15.86
N ARG A 358 -10.59 19.66 -16.53
CA ARG A 358 -9.54 19.97 -17.53
C ARG A 358 -10.07 20.84 -18.66
N ASN A 359 -11.19 20.46 -19.24
CA ASN A 359 -11.81 21.20 -20.35
C ASN A 359 -12.27 22.59 -19.91
N CYS A 360 -12.87 22.72 -18.73
CA CYS A 360 -13.26 24.03 -18.20
C CYS A 360 -12.05 24.96 -18.03
N ILE A 361 -10.93 24.45 -17.49
CA ILE A 361 -9.68 25.22 -17.35
C ILE A 361 -9.11 25.60 -18.72
N SER A 362 -9.04 24.66 -19.67
CA SER A 362 -8.61 24.94 -21.05
C SER A 362 -9.46 26.04 -21.69
N PHE A 363 -10.79 25.98 -21.58
CA PHE A 363 -11.68 27.02 -22.11
C PHE A 363 -11.45 28.39 -21.47
N ILE A 364 -11.21 28.44 -20.14
CA ILE A 364 -10.87 29.70 -19.46
C ILE A 364 -9.59 30.29 -20.06
N PHE A 365 -8.53 29.50 -20.19
CA PHE A 365 -7.26 29.98 -20.72
C PHE A 365 -7.29 30.25 -22.24
N GLU A 366 -8.23 29.67 -22.98
CA GLU A 366 -8.44 29.93 -24.41
C GLU A 366 -9.40 31.10 -24.69
N ASN A 367 -9.90 31.79 -23.66
CA ASN A 367 -10.89 32.87 -23.76
C ASN A 367 -12.22 32.43 -24.41
N LYS A 368 -12.58 31.17 -24.23
CA LYS A 368 -13.83 30.56 -24.71
C LYS A 368 -14.94 30.72 -23.67
N PHE A 369 -15.36 31.96 -23.43
CA PHE A 369 -16.22 32.31 -22.29
C PHE A 369 -17.60 31.63 -22.32
N LEU A 370 -18.20 31.47 -23.50
CA LEU A 370 -19.50 30.81 -23.67
C LEU A 370 -19.43 29.32 -23.31
N GLU A 371 -18.34 28.65 -23.69
CA GLU A 371 -18.06 27.27 -23.35
C GLU A 371 -17.71 27.10 -21.87
N THR A 372 -16.97 28.06 -21.30
CA THR A 372 -16.71 28.11 -19.86
C THR A 372 -18.01 28.23 -19.07
N GLU A 373 -18.92 29.14 -19.41
CA GLU A 373 -20.20 29.29 -18.68
C GLU A 373 -21.04 28.01 -18.69
N LYS A 374 -21.04 27.28 -19.81
CA LYS A 374 -21.75 25.99 -19.92
C LYS A 374 -21.12 24.90 -19.07
N THR A 375 -19.78 24.86 -18.98
CA THR A 375 -19.03 23.79 -18.31
C THR A 375 -18.76 24.05 -16.84
N LEU A 376 -18.72 25.32 -16.42
CA LEU A 376 -18.35 25.74 -15.08
C LEU A 376 -19.23 25.13 -13.97
N PRO A 377 -20.59 25.10 -14.06
CA PRO A 377 -21.41 24.47 -13.03
C PRO A 377 -21.12 22.97 -12.87
N ALA A 378 -20.81 22.27 -13.97
CA ALA A 378 -20.43 20.86 -13.94
C ALA A 378 -19.04 20.68 -13.32
N ALA A 379 -18.09 21.55 -13.64
CA ALA A 379 -16.75 21.55 -13.04
C ALA A 379 -16.80 21.83 -11.53
N LEU A 380 -17.57 22.82 -11.08
CA LEU A 380 -17.76 23.10 -9.66
C LEU A 380 -18.39 21.92 -8.91
N ARG A 381 -19.36 21.23 -9.50
CA ARG A 381 -19.90 19.99 -8.92
C ARG A 381 -18.86 18.88 -8.84
N ALA A 382 -18.01 18.74 -9.86
CA ALA A 382 -16.92 17.78 -9.87
C ALA A 382 -15.89 18.07 -8.76
N LEU A 383 -15.61 19.34 -8.48
CA LEU A 383 -14.66 19.79 -7.45
C LEU A 383 -15.08 19.44 -6.01
N LYS A 384 -16.30 18.95 -5.76
CA LYS A 384 -16.62 18.31 -4.47
C LYS A 384 -15.80 17.04 -4.23
N GLY A 385 -15.35 16.38 -5.29
CA GLY A 385 -14.48 15.20 -5.22
C GLY A 385 -13.02 15.56 -5.00
N LYS A 386 -12.32 14.80 -4.15
CA LYS A 386 -10.90 15.00 -3.82
C LYS A 386 -9.98 14.88 -5.05
N ALA A 387 -10.27 13.94 -5.95
CA ALA A 387 -9.49 13.76 -7.18
C ALA A 387 -9.59 14.97 -8.13
N ALA A 388 -10.78 15.54 -8.27
CA ALA A 388 -11.01 16.72 -9.11
C ALA A 388 -10.32 17.98 -8.55
N ARG A 389 -10.30 18.16 -7.22
CA ARG A 389 -9.53 19.23 -6.58
C ARG A 389 -8.04 19.09 -6.83
N HIS A 390 -7.48 17.89 -6.73
CA HIS A 390 -6.09 17.64 -7.11
C HIS A 390 -5.82 17.96 -8.58
N CYS A 391 -6.72 17.54 -9.49
CA CYS A 391 -6.60 17.87 -10.91
C CYS A 391 -6.56 19.38 -11.16
N LEU A 392 -7.42 20.16 -10.50
CA LEU A 392 -7.40 21.61 -10.57
C LEU A 392 -6.03 22.17 -10.17
N THR A 393 -5.47 21.74 -9.04
CA THR A 393 -4.15 22.22 -8.59
C THR A 393 -3.04 21.90 -9.59
N GLN A 394 -3.10 20.73 -10.22
CA GLN A 394 -2.11 20.30 -11.20
C GLN A 394 -2.18 21.13 -12.48
N GLU A 395 -3.36 21.29 -13.07
CA GLU A 395 -3.55 22.05 -14.31
C GLU A 395 -3.20 23.53 -14.14
N LEU A 396 -3.66 24.16 -13.05
CA LEU A 396 -3.29 25.54 -12.73
C LEU A 396 -1.78 25.70 -12.55
N GLY A 397 -1.13 24.74 -11.89
CA GLY A 397 0.33 24.73 -11.74
C GLY A 397 1.08 24.63 -13.08
N LEU A 398 0.53 23.91 -14.07
CA LEU A 398 1.11 23.87 -15.42
C LEU A 398 1.03 25.23 -16.11
N HIS A 399 -0.09 25.94 -16.01
CA HIS A 399 -0.25 27.27 -16.59
C HIS A 399 0.67 28.32 -15.94
N VAL A 400 0.90 28.24 -14.62
CA VAL A 400 1.89 29.10 -13.95
C VAL A 400 3.30 28.85 -14.50
N LYS A 401 3.70 27.58 -14.69
CA LYS A 401 5.01 27.22 -15.26
C LYS A 401 5.18 27.70 -16.71
N GLN A 402 4.08 27.85 -17.44
CA GLN A 402 4.05 28.40 -18.79
C GLN A 402 4.00 29.95 -18.81
N ASN A 403 4.22 30.62 -17.67
CA ASN A 403 4.12 32.07 -17.51
C ASN A 403 2.74 32.67 -17.83
N ARG A 404 1.66 31.86 -17.73
CA ARG A 404 0.28 32.30 -17.97
C ARG A 404 -0.45 32.71 -16.69
N ALA A 405 0.27 33.32 -15.75
CA ALA A 405 -0.27 33.68 -14.43
C ALA A 405 -1.00 35.05 -14.41
N ILE A 406 -0.82 35.87 -15.46
CA ILE A 406 -1.52 37.15 -15.64
C ILE A 406 -2.82 36.88 -16.37
N LEU A 407 -3.94 37.17 -15.71
CA LEU A 407 -5.29 36.88 -16.22
C LEU A 407 -6.02 38.17 -16.57
N ASP A 408 -6.92 38.08 -17.55
CA ASP A 408 -7.95 39.11 -17.73
C ASP A 408 -9.01 39.07 -16.62
N HIS A 409 -9.94 40.03 -16.63
CA HIS A 409 -10.95 40.16 -15.59
C HIS A 409 -11.82 38.91 -15.45
N GLN A 410 -12.27 38.34 -16.58
CA GLN A 410 -13.23 37.26 -16.62
C GLN A 410 -12.56 35.90 -16.34
N GLN A 411 -11.35 35.68 -16.86
CA GLN A 411 -10.50 34.55 -16.49
C GLN A 411 -10.23 34.53 -14.99
N PHE A 412 -9.86 35.68 -14.41
CA PHE A 412 -9.56 35.78 -12.99
C PHE A 412 -10.75 35.37 -12.13
N ASP A 413 -11.95 35.86 -12.43
CA ASP A 413 -13.16 35.54 -11.67
C ASP A 413 -13.49 34.03 -11.73
N TYR A 414 -13.35 33.39 -12.89
CA TYR A 414 -13.57 31.95 -13.01
C TYR A 414 -12.56 31.12 -12.25
N ILE A 415 -11.27 31.47 -12.34
CA ILE A 415 -10.20 30.75 -11.63
C ILE A 415 -10.38 30.90 -10.12
N VAL A 416 -10.65 32.11 -9.62
CA VAL A 416 -10.95 32.37 -8.20
C VAL A 416 -12.17 31.58 -7.74
N ARG A 417 -13.24 31.51 -8.55
CA ARG A 417 -14.43 30.72 -8.22
C ARG A 417 -14.13 29.23 -8.10
N MET A 418 -13.30 28.67 -8.97
CA MET A 418 -12.86 27.28 -8.87
C MET A 418 -11.96 27.04 -7.65
N MET A 419 -11.03 27.96 -7.34
CA MET A 419 -10.19 27.89 -6.14
C MET A 419 -11.03 27.93 -4.86
N ASN A 420 -12.00 28.85 -4.77
CA ASN A 420 -12.92 28.95 -3.63
C ASN A 420 -13.72 27.67 -3.43
N CYS A 421 -14.24 27.08 -4.51
CA CYS A 421 -14.95 25.81 -4.44
C CYS A 421 -14.05 24.66 -3.96
N ALA A 422 -12.77 24.66 -4.34
CA ALA A 422 -11.84 23.62 -3.92
C ALA A 422 -11.43 23.73 -2.44
N LEU A 423 -11.46 24.94 -1.87
CA LEU A 423 -11.07 25.24 -0.48
C LEU A 423 -12.22 25.07 0.53
N GLN A 424 -13.47 25.11 0.07
CA GLN A 424 -14.67 25.12 0.93
C GLN A 424 -14.80 23.90 1.85
N ASP A 425 -14.31 22.73 1.41
CA ASP A 425 -14.30 21.48 2.17
C ASP A 425 -12.85 21.06 2.52
N CYS A 426 -12.01 21.94 3.06
CA CYS A 426 -10.61 21.62 3.44
C CYS A 426 -10.39 21.48 4.95
N SER A 427 -11.44 21.24 5.74
CA SER A 427 -11.38 21.29 7.20
C SER A 427 -10.71 20.08 7.86
N SER A 428 -10.50 18.98 7.14
CA SER A 428 -9.90 17.76 7.69
C SER A 428 -8.40 17.65 7.42
N SER A 429 -7.66 16.96 8.31
CA SER A 429 -6.21 16.72 8.14
C SER A 429 -5.86 16.00 6.84
N GLU A 430 -6.79 15.25 6.25
CA GLU A 430 -6.58 14.55 4.98
C GLU A 430 -6.67 15.47 3.76
N GLU A 431 -7.15 16.70 3.92
CA GLU A 431 -7.39 17.68 2.84
C GLU A 431 -6.41 18.85 2.85
N TYR A 432 -5.55 18.94 3.87
CA TYR A 432 -4.45 19.91 3.95
C TYR A 432 -3.56 19.88 2.70
N SER A 433 -3.43 18.72 2.04
CA SER A 433 -2.66 18.59 0.80
C SER A 433 -3.19 19.43 -0.35
N ILE A 434 -4.52 19.64 -0.44
CA ILE A 434 -5.14 20.46 -1.49
C ILE A 434 -4.88 21.93 -1.20
N ALA A 435 -5.16 22.37 0.02
CA ALA A 435 -4.92 23.75 0.45
C ALA A 435 -3.44 24.14 0.32
N ALA A 436 -2.53 23.25 0.72
CA ALA A 436 -1.09 23.44 0.58
C ALA A 436 -0.64 23.55 -0.90
N ALA A 437 -1.26 22.79 -1.80
CA ALA A 437 -0.97 22.86 -3.24
C ALA A 437 -1.56 24.11 -3.91
N LEU A 438 -2.70 24.61 -3.42
CA LEU A 438 -3.32 25.86 -3.90
C LEU A 438 -2.59 27.10 -3.41
N LEU A 439 -1.99 27.07 -2.21
CA LEU A 439 -1.32 28.22 -1.60
C LEU A 439 -0.31 28.96 -2.52
N PRO A 440 0.65 28.29 -3.20
CA PRO A 440 1.53 28.99 -4.13
C PRO A 440 0.78 29.53 -5.36
N LEU A 441 -0.29 28.87 -5.79
CA LEU A 441 -1.08 29.29 -6.97
C LEU A 441 -1.87 30.58 -6.67
N THR A 442 -2.43 30.72 -5.48
CA THR A 442 -3.18 31.91 -5.07
C THR A 442 -2.30 33.16 -5.00
N THR A 443 -1.01 32.98 -4.73
CA THR A 443 0.00 34.05 -4.78
C THR A 443 0.57 34.31 -6.17
N ALA A 444 0.42 33.36 -7.10
CA ALA A 444 0.95 33.47 -8.46
C ALA A 444 -0.05 34.14 -9.42
N PHE A 445 -1.33 33.78 -9.37
CA PHE A 445 -2.35 34.32 -10.26
C PHE A 445 -2.80 35.72 -9.85
N TYR A 446 -2.81 36.65 -10.81
CA TYR A 446 -3.27 38.02 -10.60
C TYR A 446 -3.88 38.64 -11.86
N ARG A 447 -4.70 39.67 -11.67
CA ARG A 447 -5.18 40.56 -12.73
C ARG A 447 -4.70 41.98 -12.52
N LYS A 448 -4.53 42.74 -13.60
CA LYS A 448 -4.23 44.18 -13.55
C LYS A 448 -5.53 44.97 -13.63
N LEU A 449 -5.79 45.81 -12.63
CA LEU A 449 -7.00 46.65 -12.58
C LEU A 449 -6.73 48.04 -13.15
N ALA A 450 -5.62 48.64 -12.75
CA ALA A 450 -5.18 49.96 -13.17
C ALA A 450 -3.63 49.98 -13.25
N PRO A 451 -3.01 51.01 -13.86
CA PRO A 451 -1.55 51.15 -13.85
C PRO A 451 -1.00 51.08 -12.43
N GLY A 452 -0.15 50.08 -12.15
CA GLY A 452 0.44 49.85 -10.83
C GLY A 452 -0.44 49.12 -9.82
N VAL A 453 -1.71 48.82 -10.13
CA VAL A 453 -2.63 48.12 -9.22
C VAL A 453 -2.92 46.71 -9.76
N SER A 454 -2.41 45.71 -9.04
CA SER A 454 -2.65 44.29 -9.31
C SER A 454 -3.45 43.67 -8.18
N GLN A 455 -4.50 42.93 -8.53
CA GLN A 455 -5.25 42.11 -7.58
C GLN A 455 -4.83 40.65 -7.74
N PHE A 456 -4.37 40.05 -6.64
CA PHE A 456 -3.96 38.66 -6.59
C PHE A 456 -5.12 37.77 -6.10
N ALA A 457 -5.12 36.51 -6.54
CA ALA A 457 -6.16 35.56 -6.16
C ALA A 457 -6.24 35.33 -4.64
N TYR A 458 -5.13 35.43 -3.89
CA TYR A 458 -5.14 35.30 -2.43
C TYR A 458 -6.14 36.26 -1.75
N THR A 459 -6.28 37.50 -2.26
CA THR A 459 -7.21 38.50 -1.69
C THR A 459 -8.68 38.07 -1.77
N CYS A 460 -9.00 37.11 -2.63
CA CYS A 460 -10.36 36.61 -2.85
C CYS A 460 -10.60 35.23 -2.20
N VAL A 461 -9.57 34.63 -1.59
CA VAL A 461 -9.66 33.31 -0.93
C VAL A 461 -9.20 33.35 0.52
N GLN A 462 -8.77 34.50 1.04
CA GLN A 462 -8.19 34.67 2.39
C GLN A 462 -9.17 34.39 3.53
N ASP A 463 -10.47 34.45 3.28
CA ASP A 463 -11.50 34.26 4.32
C ASP A 463 -11.80 32.78 4.63
N HIS A 464 -11.16 31.83 3.93
CA HIS A 464 -11.38 30.41 4.22
C HIS A 464 -10.81 29.99 5.58
N PRO A 465 -11.54 29.18 6.37
CA PRO A 465 -11.15 28.81 7.74
C PRO A 465 -9.88 27.95 7.81
N ILE A 466 -9.48 27.33 6.69
CA ILE A 466 -8.24 26.54 6.64
C ILE A 466 -6.99 27.38 6.92
N TRP A 467 -7.04 28.68 6.61
CA TRP A 467 -5.91 29.58 6.78
C TRP A 467 -5.68 30.01 8.23
N THR A 468 -6.68 29.89 9.10
CA THR A 468 -6.53 30.14 10.54
C THR A 468 -6.22 28.86 11.33
N ASN A 469 -6.19 27.69 10.66
CA ASN A 469 -5.93 26.41 11.29
C ASN A 469 -4.42 26.18 11.52
N GLN A 470 -4.00 26.16 12.79
CA GLN A 470 -2.60 25.94 13.17
C GLN A 470 -2.05 24.59 12.70
N GLN A 471 -2.84 23.52 12.79
CA GLN A 471 -2.40 22.17 12.40
C GLN A 471 -2.10 22.08 10.91
N PHE A 472 -2.86 22.82 10.08
CA PHE A 472 -2.59 22.94 8.65
C PHE A 472 -1.22 23.56 8.39
N TRP A 473 -0.90 24.67 9.06
CA TRP A 473 0.38 25.37 8.89
C TRP A 473 1.56 24.53 9.36
N GLU A 474 1.45 23.88 10.51
CA GLU A 474 2.47 22.97 11.01
C GLU A 474 2.73 21.83 10.02
N THR A 475 1.67 21.14 9.59
CA THR A 475 1.76 20.03 8.63
C THR A 475 2.38 20.47 7.31
N THR A 476 1.94 21.62 6.78
CA THR A 476 2.43 22.18 5.52
C THR A 476 3.89 22.62 5.62
N PHE A 477 4.29 23.23 6.73
CA PHE A 477 5.67 23.62 7.00
C PHE A 477 6.59 22.39 7.06
N TYR A 478 6.26 21.40 7.88
CA TYR A 478 7.07 20.19 8.03
C TYR A 478 7.16 19.40 6.70
N SER A 479 6.06 19.29 5.96
CA SER A 479 6.05 18.67 4.63
C SER A 479 6.99 19.39 3.66
N ASN A 480 6.98 20.72 3.64
CA ASN A 480 7.87 21.51 2.79
C ASN A 480 9.34 21.37 3.19
N VAL A 481 9.66 21.44 4.49
CA VAL A 481 11.03 21.21 4.99
C VAL A 481 11.50 19.82 4.61
N GLN A 482 10.66 18.79 4.81
CA GLN A 482 10.97 17.41 4.44
C GLN A 482 11.25 17.27 2.93
N ASN A 483 10.44 17.88 2.07
CA ASN A 483 10.64 17.85 0.62
C ASN A 483 11.94 18.56 0.20
N GLN A 484 12.29 19.66 0.86
CA GLN A 484 13.55 20.36 0.62
C GLN A 484 14.75 19.50 1.05
N VAL A 485 14.70 18.91 2.24
CA VAL A 485 15.72 17.95 2.70
C VAL A 485 15.85 16.82 1.68
N ARG A 486 14.74 16.21 1.24
CA ARG A 486 14.76 15.18 0.19
C ARG A 486 15.44 15.68 -1.08
N SER A 487 15.17 16.91 -1.54
CA SER A 487 15.81 17.47 -2.73
C SER A 487 17.33 17.60 -2.58
N LEU A 488 17.84 17.95 -1.39
CA LEU A 488 19.29 18.06 -1.16
C LEU A 488 19.99 16.70 -1.25
N TYR A 489 19.35 15.64 -0.76
CA TYR A 489 19.96 14.31 -0.68
C TYR A 489 19.66 13.40 -1.88
N LEU A 490 18.56 13.61 -2.61
CA LEU A 490 18.19 12.79 -3.77
C LEU A 490 18.80 13.31 -5.08
N THR A 491 19.08 14.61 -5.20
CA THR A 491 19.68 15.20 -6.41
C THR A 491 21.21 15.04 -6.46
N ALA A 492 21.82 14.56 -5.36
CA ALA A 492 23.27 14.37 -5.24
C ALA A 492 23.81 13.14 -6.02
N LYS A 493 22.99 12.48 -6.85
CA LYS A 493 23.47 11.41 -7.76
C LYS A 493 23.82 11.90 -9.16
N ASP A 494 23.44 13.13 -9.54
CA ASP A 494 23.83 13.75 -10.81
C ASP A 494 24.53 15.09 -10.53
N ASP A 495 25.86 15.06 -10.49
CA ASP A 495 26.69 16.25 -10.25
C ASP A 495 26.58 17.27 -11.39
N ASN A 496 26.07 18.48 -11.05
CA ASN A 496 26.59 19.82 -11.40
C ASN A 496 25.58 20.98 -11.16
N HIS A 497 24.42 20.75 -10.53
CA HIS A 497 23.40 21.80 -10.30
C HIS A 497 23.30 22.34 -8.86
N ALA A 498 24.25 21.99 -7.98
CA ALA A 498 24.18 22.28 -6.53
C ALA A 498 24.08 23.79 -6.19
N VAL A 499 24.56 24.69 -7.05
CA VAL A 499 24.53 26.14 -6.81
C VAL A 499 23.16 26.77 -7.16
N GLN A 500 22.45 26.23 -8.16
CA GLN A 500 21.15 26.78 -8.60
C GLN A 500 19.99 26.37 -7.68
N LEU A 501 20.13 25.23 -6.99
CA LEU A 501 19.15 24.72 -6.03
C LEU A 501 19.09 25.56 -4.73
N ARG A 502 20.23 26.07 -4.24
CA ARG A 502 20.25 26.95 -3.04
C ARG A 502 19.43 28.24 -3.22
N LEU A 503 19.36 28.77 -4.44
CA LEU A 503 18.56 29.95 -4.77
C LEU A 503 17.04 29.64 -4.76
N LYS A 504 16.63 28.50 -5.33
CA LYS A 504 15.21 28.05 -5.30
C LYS A 504 14.71 27.68 -3.89
N VAL A 505 15.59 27.17 -3.03
CA VAL A 505 15.28 26.87 -1.61
C VAL A 505 14.86 28.14 -0.86
N GLY A 506 15.55 29.26 -1.11
CA GLY A 506 15.20 30.55 -0.52
C GLY A 506 13.86 31.12 -1.00
N GLU A 507 13.49 30.88 -2.26
CA GLU A 507 12.23 31.37 -2.83
C GLU A 507 11.00 30.66 -2.26
N HIS A 508 11.01 29.34 -2.13
CA HIS A 508 9.87 28.60 -1.55
C HIS A 508 9.64 28.89 -0.07
N ILE A 509 10.70 29.09 0.72
CA ILE A 509 10.60 29.52 2.13
C ILE A 509 10.04 30.95 2.20
N LYS A 510 10.51 31.86 1.33
CA LYS A 510 9.97 33.21 1.23
C LYS A 510 8.49 33.21 0.83
N VAL A 511 8.06 32.33 -0.07
CA VAL A 511 6.65 32.21 -0.50
C VAL A 511 5.78 31.71 0.66
N ASN A 512 6.22 30.70 1.43
CA ASN A 512 5.45 30.24 2.60
C ASN A 512 5.42 31.28 3.72
N ILE A 513 6.54 31.94 4.03
CA ILE A 513 6.55 33.00 5.05
C ILE A 513 5.69 34.18 4.62
N LYS A 514 5.75 34.58 3.34
CA LYS A 514 4.84 35.58 2.78
C LYS A 514 3.39 35.13 2.85
N ALA A 515 3.10 33.87 2.54
CA ALA A 515 1.74 33.34 2.62
C ALA A 515 1.22 33.32 4.06
N VAL A 516 2.02 32.85 5.04
CA VAL A 516 1.68 32.97 6.46
C VAL A 516 1.39 34.42 6.81
N PHE A 517 2.22 35.37 6.37
CA PHE A 517 1.99 36.78 6.63
C PHE A 517 0.70 37.30 5.97
N LEU A 518 0.43 36.93 4.72
CA LEU A 518 -0.75 37.39 3.96
C LEU A 518 -2.08 36.77 4.40
N PHE A 519 -2.04 35.60 5.03
CA PHE A 519 -3.23 34.84 5.41
C PHE A 519 -3.47 34.79 6.92
N THR A 520 -2.50 35.21 7.75
CA THR A 520 -2.60 35.20 9.22
C THR A 520 -2.58 36.60 9.84
N PHE A 521 -2.04 37.60 9.15
CA PHE A 521 -1.98 39.01 9.55
C PHE A 521 -2.60 39.88 8.46
#